data_AF-A0A1Z1WQJ4-F1
#
_entry.id   AF-A0A1Z1WQJ4-F1
#
_cell.length_a   1.000
_cell.length_b   1.000
_cell.length_c   1.000
_cell.angle_alpha   90.00
_cell.angle_beta   90.00
_cell.angle_gamma   90.00
#
_symmetry.space_group_name_H-M   'P 1'
#
loop_
_entity.id
_entity.type
_entity.pdbx_description
1 polymer ?
#
loop_
_entity_poly.entity_id
_entity_poly.type
_entity_poly.pdbx_seq_one_letter_code
_entity_poly.pdbx_strand_id
1 'polypeptide(L)'
;MAATDDAVAADDDALYVLTAVLLTPAKFPSVLGDDYPEACAALGLPPLAAGYGLVLGQDSAGARWTVVTDDVSLVAVAIASWDCGMEYDLSPGERTVVAALPGWPLAVAVAAPGVPAPHDPEPDPEQPEQLPLTPPQSDAWGPAQRRLGADEIALQWAAWREQIDDANFDTDGSAEGNGAGDDAGAGPSGAKAEPPWRETRAGTRTGAPCRRGSPEGSASAPLTGVRRVLAEARAYVETPPPLGRVRSSFASGEARTLRADGPGWSMVARTDDIAFVLLDEEPGEVLPVGRGPELPGLLEALDKMAVRPS
;
A
#
# COMPACT_ATOMS: atom_id res chain seq x y z
N MET A 1 5.30 44.78 38.14
CA MET A 1 4.22 43.98 38.75
C MET A 1 2.92 44.67 38.37
N ALA A 2 1.97 44.07 37.66
CA ALA A 2 1.61 42.67 37.55
C ALA A 2 1.42 42.27 36.07
N ALA A 3 1.97 41.11 35.71
CA ALA A 3 1.43 40.30 34.62
C ALA A 3 0.13 39.72 35.15
N THR A 4 -0.98 40.00 34.48
CA THR A 4 -2.23 39.28 34.69
C THR A 4 -2.06 37.91 34.07
N ASP A 5 -2.00 36.93 34.96
CA ASP A 5 -2.08 35.50 34.73
C ASP A 5 -3.45 35.19 34.10
N ASP A 6 -3.51 35.14 32.77
CA ASP A 6 -4.60 34.47 32.04
C ASP A 6 -4.33 32.97 32.06
N ALA A 7 -4.39 32.37 33.26
CA ALA A 7 -4.57 30.95 33.40
C ALA A 7 -6.06 30.66 33.15
N VAL A 8 -6.42 30.58 31.87
CA VAL A 8 -7.56 29.77 31.45
C VAL A 8 -7.31 28.39 32.01
N ALA A 9 -8.10 27.99 33.02
CA ALA A 9 -8.17 26.61 33.45
C ALA A 9 -8.51 25.81 32.19
N ALA A 10 -7.53 25.07 31.66
CA ALA A 10 -7.80 24.06 30.69
C ALA A 10 -8.85 23.15 31.32
N ASP A 11 -9.94 22.90 30.59
CA ASP A 11 -10.88 21.86 30.99
C ASP A 11 -10.04 20.59 31.18
N ASP A 12 -10.02 20.00 32.37
CA ASP A 12 -9.16 18.84 32.65
C ASP A 12 -9.47 17.68 31.68
N ASP A 13 -10.68 17.68 31.10
CA ASP A 13 -11.18 16.75 30.09
C ASP A 13 -10.96 17.21 28.62
N ALA A 14 -10.24 18.30 28.38
CA ALA A 14 -10.01 18.81 27.02
C ALA A 14 -9.03 17.92 26.23
N LEU A 15 -9.45 17.53 25.03
CA LEU A 15 -8.58 16.84 24.08
C LEU A 15 -7.74 17.85 23.27
N TYR A 16 -6.44 17.83 23.47
CA TYR A 16 -5.45 18.52 22.65
C TYR A 16 -5.23 17.75 21.35
N VAL A 17 -5.76 18.27 20.24
CA VAL A 17 -5.63 17.65 18.91
C VAL A 17 -4.20 17.76 18.40
N LEU A 18 -3.61 16.62 18.04
CA LEU A 18 -2.28 16.54 17.43
C LEU A 18 -2.34 16.36 15.92
N THR A 19 -3.27 15.52 15.47
CA THR A 19 -3.47 15.24 14.05
C THR A 19 -4.86 14.67 13.80
N ALA A 20 -5.27 14.65 12.55
CA ALA A 20 -6.50 14.02 12.11
C ALA A 20 -6.29 13.29 10.79
N VAL A 21 -7.04 12.21 10.61
CA VAL A 21 -6.99 11.40 9.39
C VAL A 21 -8.40 11.01 8.95
N LEU A 22 -8.56 10.83 7.65
CA LEU A 22 -9.80 10.30 7.08
C LEU A 22 -9.77 8.78 7.11
N LEU A 23 -10.91 8.18 7.45
CA LEU A 23 -11.19 6.75 7.35
C LEU A 23 -12.43 6.59 6.48
N THR A 24 -12.26 6.70 5.15
CA THR A 24 -13.33 6.62 4.16
C THR A 24 -13.01 5.54 3.12
N PRO A 25 -14.01 5.06 2.36
CA PRO A 25 -13.78 4.17 1.23
C PRO A 25 -12.69 4.64 0.24
N ALA A 26 -12.53 5.96 0.07
CA ALA A 26 -11.56 6.53 -0.85
C ALA A 26 -10.17 6.75 -0.22
N LYS A 27 -10.12 7.03 1.09
CA LYS A 27 -8.90 7.44 1.79
C LYS A 27 -8.94 6.95 3.23
N PHE A 28 -7.99 6.09 3.58
CA PHE A 28 -7.77 5.59 4.93
C PHE A 28 -6.28 5.27 5.13
N PRO A 29 -5.78 5.22 6.38
CA PRO A 29 -4.40 4.84 6.66
C PRO A 29 -4.18 3.37 6.27
N SER A 30 -3.38 3.11 5.22
CA SER A 30 -3.20 1.76 4.69
C SER A 30 -2.57 0.81 5.71
N VAL A 31 -1.85 1.31 6.71
CA VAL A 31 -1.32 0.47 7.79
C VAL A 31 -2.41 -0.37 8.49
N LEU A 32 -3.66 0.13 8.53
CA LEU A 32 -4.79 -0.47 9.23
C LEU A 32 -5.47 -1.63 8.48
N GLY A 33 -5.28 -1.77 7.16
CA GLY A 33 -5.94 -2.84 6.39
C GLY A 33 -5.68 -2.77 4.89
N ASP A 34 -5.98 -3.84 4.17
CA ASP A 34 -5.90 -3.88 2.69
C ASP A 34 -7.10 -3.20 2.02
N ASP A 35 -8.20 -3.02 2.76
CA ASP A 35 -9.40 -2.32 2.32
C ASP A 35 -10.09 -1.56 3.45
N TYR A 36 -11.12 -0.79 3.09
CA TYR A 36 -11.82 0.07 4.04
C TYR A 36 -12.55 -0.73 5.15
N PRO A 37 -13.30 -1.82 4.84
CA PRO A 37 -13.86 -2.68 5.88
C PRO A 37 -12.84 -3.25 6.86
N GLU A 38 -11.68 -3.72 6.39
CA GLU A 38 -10.60 -4.19 7.29
C GLU A 38 -10.08 -3.07 8.17
N ALA A 39 -9.86 -1.87 7.62
CA ALA A 39 -9.39 -0.71 8.38
C ALA A 39 -10.42 -0.27 9.45
N CYS A 40 -11.72 -0.35 9.18
CA CYS A 40 -12.77 -0.13 10.18
C CYS A 40 -12.77 -1.22 11.25
N ALA A 41 -12.61 -2.49 10.87
CA ALA A 41 -12.58 -3.61 11.79
C ALA A 41 -11.38 -3.53 12.76
N ALA A 42 -10.23 -3.01 12.32
CA ALA A 42 -9.08 -2.76 13.18
C ALA A 42 -9.36 -1.78 14.34
N LEU A 43 -10.41 -0.96 14.21
CA LEU A 43 -10.87 -0.02 15.24
C LEU A 43 -12.17 -0.48 15.94
N GLY A 44 -12.67 -1.68 15.63
CA GLY A 44 -13.95 -2.16 16.14
C GLY A 44 -15.16 -1.40 15.58
N LEU A 45 -15.03 -0.74 14.43
CA LEU A 45 -16.09 0.06 13.81
C LEU A 45 -16.79 -0.70 12.68
N PRO A 46 -18.11 -0.53 12.49
CA PRO A 46 -18.80 -0.99 11.29
C PRO A 46 -18.44 -0.11 10.08
N PRO A 47 -18.31 -0.64 8.85
CA PRO A 47 -18.00 0.17 7.68
C PRO A 47 -19.22 1.00 7.25
N LEU A 48 -19.16 2.32 7.41
CA LEU A 48 -20.17 3.26 6.90
C LEU A 48 -19.84 3.73 5.48
N ALA A 49 -20.87 3.99 4.67
CA ALA A 49 -20.68 4.47 3.29
C ALA A 49 -20.01 5.87 3.24
N ALA A 50 -20.34 6.74 4.20
CA ALA A 50 -19.74 8.08 4.31
C ALA A 50 -18.29 8.05 4.83
N GLY A 51 -17.92 7.02 5.60
CA GLY A 51 -16.66 6.99 6.32
C GLY A 51 -16.75 7.60 7.72
N TYR A 52 -15.57 7.79 8.30
CA TYR A 52 -15.32 8.44 9.59
C TYR A 52 -14.16 9.42 9.46
N GLY A 53 -14.15 10.41 10.34
CA GLY A 53 -12.96 11.17 10.69
C GLY A 53 -12.34 10.62 11.97
N LEU A 54 -11.03 10.51 12.03
CA LEU A 54 -10.29 10.16 13.24
C LEU A 54 -9.50 11.37 13.71
N VAL A 55 -9.64 11.73 14.97
CA VAL A 55 -8.90 12.81 15.63
C VAL A 55 -8.02 12.18 16.70
N LEU A 56 -6.71 12.31 16.54
CA LEU A 56 -5.73 11.77 17.47
C LEU A 56 -5.22 12.92 18.33
N GLY A 57 -5.37 12.77 19.65
CA GLY A 57 -4.99 13.80 20.60
C GLY A 57 -4.57 13.23 21.95
N GLN A 58 -4.23 14.14 22.85
CA GLN A 58 -3.94 13.85 24.25
C GLN A 58 -4.89 14.63 25.16
N ASP A 59 -5.23 14.08 26.30
CA ASP A 59 -5.81 14.87 27.38
C ASP A 59 -4.74 15.70 28.12
N SER A 60 -5.18 16.50 29.09
CA SER A 60 -4.32 17.34 29.93
C SER A 60 -3.27 16.55 30.73
N ALA A 61 -3.56 15.28 31.06
CA ALA A 61 -2.64 14.39 31.75
C ALA A 61 -1.60 13.77 30.81
N GLY A 62 -1.84 13.80 29.50
CA GLY A 62 -1.00 13.24 28.45
C GLY A 62 -1.47 11.86 27.97
N ALA A 63 -2.63 11.38 28.43
CA ALA A 63 -3.16 10.11 27.97
C ALA A 63 -3.63 10.21 26.52
N ARG A 64 -3.37 9.16 25.74
CA ARG A 64 -3.59 9.14 24.29
C ARG A 64 -5.01 8.70 23.98
N TRP A 65 -5.68 9.45 23.11
CA TRP A 65 -7.05 9.16 22.68
C TRP A 65 -7.21 9.29 21.18
N THR A 66 -8.07 8.43 20.61
CA THR A 66 -8.57 8.51 19.25
C THR A 66 -10.06 8.76 19.29
N VAL A 67 -10.47 9.98 18.95
CA VAL A 67 -11.88 10.35 18.81
C VAL A 67 -12.33 10.06 17.38
N VAL A 68 -13.34 9.21 17.27
CA VAL A 68 -13.96 8.82 16.00
C VAL A 68 -15.22 9.66 15.81
N THR A 69 -15.34 10.35 14.68
CA THR A 69 -16.53 11.13 14.32
C THR A 69 -17.12 10.68 13.00
N ASP A 70 -18.45 10.74 12.86
CA ASP A 70 -19.14 10.55 11.59
C ASP A 70 -19.25 11.85 10.75
N ASP A 71 -18.81 13.00 11.28
CA ASP A 71 -18.64 14.23 10.52
C ASP A 71 -17.30 14.23 9.78
N VAL A 72 -17.29 13.49 8.66
CA VAL A 72 -16.14 13.39 7.76
C VAL A 72 -15.77 14.75 7.15
N SER A 73 -16.75 15.61 6.94
CA SER A 73 -16.53 16.92 6.31
C SER A 73 -15.74 17.85 7.23
N LEU A 74 -16.05 17.86 8.52
CA LEU A 74 -15.31 18.61 9.53
C LEU A 74 -13.83 18.25 9.52
N VAL A 75 -13.51 16.95 9.54
CA VAL A 75 -12.12 16.47 9.53
C VAL A 75 -11.44 16.76 8.20
N ALA A 76 -12.12 16.60 7.07
CA ALA A 76 -11.58 16.91 5.75
C ALA A 76 -11.22 18.40 5.61
N VAL A 77 -12.07 19.30 6.12
CA VAL A 77 -11.83 20.75 6.12
C VAL A 77 -10.64 21.11 7.02
N ALA A 78 -10.52 20.49 8.19
CA ALA A 78 -9.38 20.71 9.07
C ALA A 78 -8.06 20.32 8.38
N ILE A 79 -7.99 19.12 7.82
CA ILE A 79 -6.80 18.63 7.09
C ILE A 79 -6.45 19.57 5.93
N ALA A 80 -7.43 19.93 5.09
CA ALA A 80 -7.20 20.82 3.96
C ALA A 80 -6.71 22.22 4.40
N SER A 81 -7.20 22.71 5.53
CA SER A 81 -6.77 23.99 6.09
C SER A 81 -5.31 23.94 6.55
N TRP A 82 -4.93 22.90 7.29
CA TRP A 82 -3.56 22.69 7.74
C TRP A 82 -2.58 22.45 6.57
N ASP A 83 -2.99 21.69 5.55
CA ASP A 83 -2.20 21.47 4.32
C ASP A 83 -1.92 22.79 3.58
N CYS A 84 -2.82 23.77 3.70
CA CYS A 84 -2.64 25.12 3.15
C CYS A 84 -1.90 26.08 4.12
N GLY A 85 -1.47 25.60 5.29
CA GLY A 85 -0.81 26.41 6.31
C GLY A 85 -1.74 27.37 7.06
N MET A 86 -3.04 27.12 7.04
CA MET A 86 -4.04 27.90 7.78
C MET A 86 -4.31 27.26 9.14
N GLU A 87 -4.58 28.09 10.15
CA GLU A 87 -5.05 27.61 11.44
C GLU A 87 -6.51 27.13 11.32
N TYR A 88 -6.79 26.00 11.97
CA TYR A 88 -8.14 25.46 12.10
C TYR A 88 -8.25 24.74 13.44
N ASP A 89 -9.23 25.15 14.25
CA ASP A 89 -9.53 24.52 15.54
C ASP A 89 -10.52 23.37 15.33
N LEU A 90 -10.00 22.14 15.35
CA LEU A 90 -10.79 20.94 15.13
C LEU A 90 -11.39 20.46 16.45
N SER A 91 -12.68 20.69 16.64
CA SER A 91 -13.44 20.20 17.80
C SER A 91 -14.68 19.44 17.34
N PRO A 92 -14.65 18.09 17.31
CA PRO A 92 -15.82 17.29 17.02
C PRO A 92 -16.92 17.51 18.06
N GLY A 93 -18.16 17.77 17.61
CA GLY A 93 -19.28 17.94 18.53
C GLY A 93 -19.74 16.61 19.13
N GLU A 94 -20.19 16.60 20.38
CA GLU A 94 -20.63 15.38 21.09
C GLU A 94 -21.64 14.52 20.31
N ARG A 95 -22.47 15.14 19.46
CA ARG A 95 -23.49 14.45 18.67
C ARG A 95 -22.93 13.69 17.48
N THR A 96 -21.74 14.06 17.00
CA THR A 96 -21.07 13.44 15.85
C THR A 96 -19.93 12.53 16.30
N VAL A 97 -19.57 12.53 17.59
CA VAL A 97 -18.62 11.58 18.15
C VAL A 97 -19.30 10.21 18.28
N VAL A 98 -18.71 9.22 17.61
CA VAL A 98 -19.20 7.83 17.57
C VAL A 98 -18.51 6.99 18.64
N ALA A 99 -17.22 7.24 18.86
CA ALA A 99 -16.43 6.54 19.87
C ALA A 99 -15.24 7.39 20.31
N ALA A 100 -14.84 7.23 21.57
CA ALA A 100 -13.53 7.64 22.08
C ALA A 100 -12.76 6.35 22.40
N LEU A 101 -11.73 6.06 21.62
CA LEU A 101 -10.93 4.84 21.74
C LEU A 101 -9.61 5.18 22.46
N PRO A 102 -9.21 4.40 23.49
CA PRO A 102 -7.94 4.61 24.16
C PRO A 102 -6.79 4.34 23.19
N GLY A 103 -5.68 5.07 23.31
CA GLY A 103 -4.50 4.91 22.47
C GLY A 103 -4.63 5.51 21.05
N TRP A 104 -3.61 5.25 20.22
CA TRP A 104 -3.57 5.71 18.83
C TRP A 104 -3.36 4.54 17.86
N PRO A 105 -4.14 4.45 16.78
CA PRO A 105 -3.97 3.42 15.77
C PRO A 105 -2.80 3.70 14.82
N LEU A 106 -2.20 4.90 14.92
CA LEU A 106 -1.10 5.37 14.09
C LEU A 106 0.06 5.85 14.95
N ALA A 107 1.29 5.71 14.44
CA ALA A 107 2.47 6.22 15.11
C ALA A 107 2.48 7.76 15.06
N VAL A 108 2.21 8.39 16.21
CA VAL A 108 2.33 9.83 16.40
C VAL A 108 3.46 10.07 17.40
N ALA A 109 4.49 10.78 16.95
CA ALA A 109 5.73 10.98 17.71
C ALA A 109 5.76 12.27 18.54
N VAL A 110 4.74 13.13 18.40
CA VAL A 110 4.68 14.46 19.01
C VAL A 110 3.78 14.45 20.23
N ALA A 111 4.05 15.40 21.14
CA ALA A 111 3.22 15.69 22.30
C ALA A 111 2.66 17.11 22.19
N ALA A 112 1.50 17.35 22.79
CA ALA A 112 0.93 18.68 22.87
C ALA A 112 1.84 19.60 23.72
N PRO A 113 2.07 20.85 23.31
CA PRO A 113 2.91 21.77 24.07
C PRO A 113 2.41 21.96 25.50
N GLY A 114 3.30 21.77 26.49
CA GLY A 114 2.96 21.95 27.91
C GLY A 114 2.24 20.76 28.56
N VAL A 115 1.95 19.70 27.81
CA VAL A 115 1.33 18.46 28.30
C VAL A 115 2.41 17.40 28.58
N PRO A 116 2.21 16.48 29.54
CA PRO A 116 3.12 15.36 29.77
C PRO A 116 3.31 14.46 28.54
N ALA A 117 4.34 13.59 28.61
CA ALA A 117 4.64 12.66 27.53
C ALA A 117 3.44 11.72 27.23
N PRO A 118 3.19 11.42 25.94
CA PRO A 118 2.11 10.53 25.53
C PRO A 118 2.21 9.16 26.19
N HIS A 119 1.13 8.70 26.82
CA HIS A 119 1.02 7.38 27.43
C HIS A 119 -0.38 6.80 27.27
N ASP A 120 -0.53 5.49 27.46
CA ASP A 120 -1.85 4.86 27.40
C ASP A 120 -2.68 5.24 28.63
N PRO A 121 -3.99 5.53 28.44
CA PRO A 121 -4.87 5.80 29.56
C PRO A 121 -5.02 4.56 30.46
N GLU A 122 -5.38 4.79 31.72
CA GLU A 122 -5.71 3.70 32.63
C GLU A 122 -6.92 2.91 32.10
N PRO A 123 -6.92 1.57 32.21
CA PRO A 123 -8.04 0.76 31.73
C PRO A 123 -9.35 1.15 32.41
N ASP A 124 -10.40 1.31 31.62
CA ASP A 124 -11.74 1.59 32.12
C ASP A 124 -12.28 0.35 32.88
N PRO A 125 -12.62 0.45 34.19
CA PRO A 125 -13.14 -0.67 34.95
C PRO A 125 -14.52 -1.16 34.44
N GLU A 126 -15.28 -0.32 33.74
CA GLU A 126 -16.55 -0.71 33.12
C GLU A 126 -16.33 -1.45 31.79
N GLN A 127 -15.16 -1.27 31.17
CA GLN A 127 -14.78 -1.87 29.88
C GLN A 127 -13.36 -2.47 29.90
N PRO A 128 -13.09 -3.46 30.77
CA PRO A 128 -11.74 -3.98 30.98
C PRO A 128 -11.14 -4.71 29.76
N GLU A 129 -11.97 -5.10 28.80
CA GLU A 129 -11.57 -5.74 27.54
C GLU A 129 -11.12 -4.71 26.47
N GLN A 130 -11.41 -3.42 26.66
CA GLN A 130 -11.05 -2.38 25.70
C GLN A 130 -9.58 -1.99 25.86
N LEU A 131 -8.72 -2.65 25.08
CA LEU A 131 -7.28 -2.37 25.07
C LEU A 131 -6.98 -1.07 24.31
N PRO A 132 -5.97 -0.29 24.75
CA PRO A 132 -5.45 0.83 24.00
C PRO A 132 -5.01 0.44 22.58
N LEU A 133 -5.44 1.23 21.60
CA LEU A 133 -5.01 1.12 20.23
C LEU A 133 -3.50 1.30 20.15
N THR A 134 -2.86 0.35 19.47
CA THR A 134 -1.43 0.36 19.19
C THR A 134 -1.24 0.31 17.68
N PRO A 135 -0.32 1.11 17.12
CA PRO A 135 -0.02 1.04 15.70
C PRO A 135 0.43 -0.36 15.31
N PRO A 136 0.02 -0.88 14.14
CA PRO A 136 0.53 -2.17 13.66
C PRO A 136 2.05 -2.17 13.59
N GLN A 137 2.67 -3.31 13.92
CA GLN A 137 4.13 -3.46 13.86
C GLN A 137 4.64 -3.22 12.44
N SER A 138 5.55 -2.28 12.30
CA SER A 138 6.18 -1.86 11.03
C SER A 138 7.71 -1.92 11.10
N ASP A 139 8.26 -2.62 12.09
CA ASP A 139 9.69 -2.83 12.31
C ASP A 139 10.21 -4.12 11.63
N ALA A 140 9.30 -5.03 11.29
CA ALA A 140 9.55 -6.23 10.50
C ALA A 140 8.69 -6.26 9.24
N TRP A 141 9.16 -6.96 8.21
CA TRP A 141 8.37 -7.14 6.99
C TRP A 141 7.11 -7.96 7.29
N GLY A 142 5.98 -7.44 6.83
CA GLY A 142 4.65 -8.03 6.94
C GLY A 142 3.63 -7.16 6.23
N PRO A 143 2.33 -7.47 6.34
CA PRO A 143 1.29 -6.78 5.56
C PRO A 143 1.28 -5.26 5.77
N ALA A 144 1.45 -4.80 7.01
CA ALA A 144 1.53 -3.38 7.32
C ALA A 144 2.72 -2.71 6.61
N GLN A 145 3.90 -3.32 6.70
CA GLN A 145 5.12 -2.80 6.06
C GLN A 145 5.02 -2.80 4.53
N ARG A 146 4.45 -3.85 3.94
CA ARG A 146 4.18 -3.93 2.50
C ARG A 146 3.28 -2.78 2.04
N ARG A 147 2.18 -2.53 2.76
CA ARG A 147 1.24 -1.44 2.45
C ARG A 147 1.88 -0.06 2.60
N LEU A 148 2.69 0.15 3.64
CA LEU A 148 3.46 1.39 3.82
C LEU A 148 4.47 1.60 2.70
N GLY A 149 5.18 0.54 2.28
CA GLY A 149 6.10 0.60 1.14
C GLY A 149 5.40 0.99 -0.16
N ALA A 150 4.20 0.46 -0.39
CA ALA A 150 3.38 0.85 -1.53
C ALA A 150 2.89 2.31 -1.47
N ASP A 151 2.51 2.80 -0.28
CA ASP A 151 2.15 4.21 -0.10
C ASP A 151 3.35 5.13 -0.35
N GLU A 152 4.55 4.74 0.08
CA GLU A 152 5.79 5.47 -0.19
C GLU A 152 6.11 5.51 -1.68
N ILE A 153 5.93 4.40 -2.41
CA ILE A 153 6.11 4.35 -3.87
C ILE A 153 5.13 5.31 -4.56
N ALA A 154 3.88 5.36 -4.11
CA ALA A 154 2.88 6.27 -4.67
C ALA A 154 3.28 7.75 -4.43
N LEU A 155 3.83 8.06 -3.26
CA LEU A 155 4.30 9.40 -2.90
C LEU A 155 5.55 9.81 -3.68
N GLN A 156 6.51 8.90 -3.82
CA GLN A 156 7.83 9.14 -4.44
C GLN A 156 7.89 8.76 -5.92
N TRP A 157 6.74 8.57 -6.57
CA TRP A 157 6.65 8.01 -7.92
C TRP A 157 7.66 8.64 -8.89
N ALA A 158 7.70 9.97 -8.94
CA ALA A 158 8.57 10.70 -9.87
C ALA A 158 10.05 10.37 -9.66
N ALA A 159 10.53 10.36 -8.41
CA ALA A 159 11.91 10.08 -8.07
C ALA A 159 12.31 8.61 -8.33
N TRP A 160 11.38 7.69 -8.13
CA TRP A 160 11.62 6.27 -8.37
C TRP A 160 11.62 5.92 -9.85
N ARG A 161 10.72 6.52 -10.63
CA ARG A 161 10.64 6.26 -12.06
C ARG A 161 11.90 6.68 -12.81
N GLU A 162 12.55 7.77 -12.40
CA GLU A 162 13.83 8.23 -12.98
C GLU A 162 14.98 7.23 -12.81
N GLN A 163 14.92 6.36 -11.81
CA GLN A 163 15.98 5.39 -11.51
C GLN A 163 15.86 4.10 -12.33
N ILE A 164 14.72 3.89 -12.99
CA ILE A 164 14.43 2.65 -13.72
C ILE A 164 14.60 2.90 -15.22
N ASP A 165 15.56 2.17 -15.80
CA ASP A 165 15.75 2.12 -17.25
C ASP A 165 14.65 1.28 -17.91
N ASP A 166 14.09 1.79 -19.00
CA ASP A 166 13.06 1.10 -19.80
C ASP A 166 13.59 -0.22 -20.39
N ALA A 167 14.92 -0.32 -20.58
CA ALA A 167 15.59 -1.54 -21.02
C ALA A 167 15.45 -2.72 -20.04
N ASN A 168 15.13 -2.46 -18.76
CA ASN A 168 14.93 -3.52 -17.75
C ASN A 168 13.60 -4.26 -17.93
N PHE A 169 12.69 -3.76 -18.77
CA PHE A 169 11.39 -4.38 -19.04
C PHE A 169 11.37 -5.25 -20.31
N ASP A 170 12.40 -5.16 -21.15
CA ASP A 170 12.52 -5.90 -22.40
C ASP A 170 13.08 -7.32 -22.17
N THR A 171 12.37 -8.16 -21.42
CA THR A 171 12.67 -9.61 -21.36
C THR A 171 11.40 -10.46 -21.34
N ASP A 172 10.67 -10.50 -22.46
CA ASP A 172 9.87 -11.67 -22.89
C ASP A 172 9.30 -11.47 -24.32
N GLY A 173 10.16 -11.23 -25.32
CA GLY A 173 9.70 -10.90 -26.68
C GLY A 173 10.61 -11.22 -27.87
N SER A 174 11.72 -11.94 -27.71
CA SER A 174 12.60 -12.32 -28.82
C SER A 174 12.53 -13.81 -29.15
N ALA A 175 11.36 -14.24 -29.62
CA ALA A 175 11.21 -15.47 -30.39
C ALA A 175 11.15 -15.15 -31.90
N GLU A 176 12.27 -15.42 -32.56
CA GLU A 176 12.41 -15.84 -33.97
C GLU A 176 11.88 -14.93 -35.09
N GLY A 177 12.81 -14.16 -35.67
CA GLY A 177 12.78 -13.74 -37.08
C GLY A 177 13.97 -14.34 -37.83
N ASN A 178 13.88 -15.61 -38.21
CA ASN A 178 14.86 -16.27 -39.07
C ASN A 178 14.78 -15.69 -40.50
N GLY A 179 15.78 -14.89 -40.89
CA GLY A 179 15.94 -14.36 -42.24
C GLY A 179 17.38 -14.54 -42.70
N ALA A 180 17.63 -15.61 -43.45
CA ALA A 180 18.90 -15.95 -44.05
C ALA A 180 19.33 -14.92 -45.11
N GLY A 181 20.65 -14.68 -45.20
CA GLY A 181 21.30 -13.95 -46.27
C GLY A 181 22.82 -14.00 -46.12
N ASP A 182 23.46 -14.90 -46.88
CA ASP A 182 24.90 -15.10 -47.03
C ASP A 182 25.65 -13.81 -47.42
N ASP A 183 26.91 -13.65 -46.96
CA ASP A 183 28.07 -13.60 -47.86
C ASP A 183 29.42 -13.69 -47.11
N ALA A 184 30.42 -14.20 -47.82
CA ALA A 184 31.69 -14.70 -47.33
C ALA A 184 32.80 -13.64 -47.16
N GLY A 185 33.78 -13.92 -46.29
CA GLY A 185 35.01 -13.13 -46.17
C GLY A 185 36.07 -13.79 -45.29
N ALA A 186 37.24 -14.05 -45.87
CA ALA A 186 38.36 -14.87 -45.40
C ALA A 186 39.09 -14.40 -44.11
N GLY A 187 39.80 -15.33 -43.46
CA GLY A 187 40.60 -15.19 -42.22
C GLY A 187 41.92 -14.38 -42.35
N PRO A 188 43.00 -14.58 -41.53
CA PRO A 188 43.36 -15.81 -40.81
C PRO A 188 44.00 -15.68 -39.39
N SER A 189 44.18 -16.85 -38.75
CA SER A 189 45.33 -17.31 -37.92
C SER A 189 45.78 -16.54 -36.67
N GLY A 190 45.72 -17.22 -35.50
CA GLY A 190 46.45 -16.81 -34.31
C GLY A 190 46.35 -17.76 -33.10
N ALA A 191 47.23 -18.77 -33.09
CA ALA A 191 47.96 -19.32 -31.93
C ALA A 191 47.29 -19.66 -30.57
N LYS A 192 47.43 -20.96 -30.24
CA LYS A 192 48.00 -21.56 -29.00
C LYS A 192 47.17 -21.68 -27.70
N ALA A 193 47.23 -22.93 -27.20
CA ALA A 193 47.41 -23.40 -25.82
C ALA A 193 46.17 -23.82 -25.00
N GLU A 194 45.98 -25.13 -24.93
CA GLU A 194 45.42 -25.94 -23.84
C GLU A 194 46.46 -26.11 -22.68
N PRO A 195 46.18 -26.77 -21.51
CA PRO A 195 44.94 -27.19 -20.80
C PRO A 195 45.14 -26.89 -19.25
N PRO A 196 44.76 -27.70 -18.22
CA PRO A 196 43.81 -28.82 -18.09
C PRO A 196 42.90 -28.75 -16.84
N TRP A 197 41.79 -29.49 -16.88
CA TRP A 197 41.62 -30.61 -15.94
C TRP A 197 40.61 -31.60 -16.54
N ARG A 198 40.94 -32.88 -16.36
CA ARG A 198 40.28 -34.05 -16.92
C ARG A 198 39.96 -34.97 -15.75
N GLU A 199 38.72 -35.42 -15.66
CA GLU A 199 38.30 -36.81 -15.41
C GLU A 199 36.76 -36.84 -15.44
N THR A 200 36.06 -37.39 -16.47
CA THR A 200 35.96 -38.82 -16.88
C THR A 200 35.37 -39.65 -15.73
N ARG A 201 34.25 -40.39 -15.77
CA ARG A 201 33.39 -41.07 -16.79
C ARG A 201 32.10 -41.47 -16.03
N ALA A 202 30.88 -41.36 -16.54
CA ALA A 202 30.21 -42.13 -17.60
C ALA A 202 29.30 -43.29 -17.12
N GLY A 203 28.21 -43.47 -17.87
CA GLY A 203 27.31 -44.63 -17.85
C GLY A 203 25.86 -44.21 -18.19
N THR A 204 25.55 -43.69 -19.38
CA THR A 204 25.13 -44.44 -20.60
C THR A 204 24.05 -45.52 -20.37
N ARG A 205 22.82 -45.30 -20.87
CA ARG A 205 22.28 -45.94 -22.09
C ARG A 205 20.75 -45.79 -22.26
N THR A 206 20.38 -45.19 -23.40
CA THR A 206 19.35 -45.60 -24.38
C THR A 206 18.06 -46.33 -23.96
N GLY A 207 16.93 -45.77 -24.39
CA GLY A 207 15.68 -46.48 -24.67
C GLY A 207 14.65 -45.55 -25.32
N ALA A 208 14.36 -45.74 -26.62
CA ALA A 208 13.28 -45.08 -27.35
C ALA A 208 12.03 -46.00 -27.40
N PRO A 209 10.91 -45.64 -28.08
CA PRO A 209 9.72 -45.00 -27.51
C PRO A 209 8.44 -45.88 -27.64
N CYS A 210 7.33 -45.48 -27.00
CA CYS A 210 5.89 -45.81 -27.25
C CYS A 210 5.10 -45.59 -25.93
N ARG A 211 3.83 -45.14 -25.81
CA ARG A 211 2.75 -44.70 -26.72
C ARG A 211 1.63 -44.12 -25.83
N ARG A 212 1.11 -42.94 -26.17
CA ARG A 212 -0.28 -42.42 -26.01
C ARG A 212 -1.09 -42.81 -24.74
N GLY A 213 -1.25 -41.85 -23.84
CA GLY A 213 -2.40 -41.69 -22.94
C GLY A 213 -2.92 -40.24 -23.04
N SER A 214 -4.23 -40.06 -23.12
CA SER A 214 -4.97 -38.82 -23.41
C SER A 214 -4.81 -37.70 -22.36
N PRO A 215 -5.11 -36.42 -22.69
CA PRO A 215 -4.91 -35.31 -21.77
C PRO A 215 -6.07 -35.21 -20.78
N GLU A 216 -5.82 -35.56 -19.53
CA GLU A 216 -6.63 -35.09 -18.41
C GLU A 216 -6.23 -33.64 -18.10
N GLY A 217 -7.23 -32.88 -17.65
CA GLY A 217 -7.29 -31.42 -17.54
C GLY A 217 -5.95 -30.74 -17.25
N SER A 218 -5.67 -29.73 -18.06
CA SER A 218 -4.77 -28.62 -17.73
C SER A 218 -5.25 -27.95 -16.44
N ALA A 219 -4.91 -28.54 -15.29
CA ALA A 219 -4.70 -27.77 -14.08
C ALA A 219 -3.49 -26.90 -14.40
N SER A 220 -3.77 -25.69 -14.88
CA SER A 220 -2.75 -24.66 -15.10
C SER A 220 -1.92 -24.60 -13.82
N ALA A 221 -0.61 -24.73 -13.94
CA ALA A 221 0.28 -24.53 -12.80
C ALA A 221 -0.11 -23.21 -12.10
N PRO A 222 -0.11 -23.16 -10.76
CA PRO A 222 -0.45 -21.94 -10.06
C PRO A 222 0.46 -20.83 -10.56
N LEU A 223 -0.15 -19.70 -10.96
CA LEU A 223 0.61 -18.51 -11.33
C LEU A 223 1.41 -18.09 -10.09
N THR A 224 2.69 -17.79 -10.25
CA THR A 224 3.57 -17.34 -9.16
C THR A 224 3.96 -15.87 -9.37
N GLY A 225 4.25 -15.16 -8.28
CA GLY A 225 4.74 -13.78 -8.29
C GLY A 225 3.82 -12.79 -9.03
N VAL A 226 4.39 -11.93 -9.86
CA VAL A 226 3.68 -10.86 -10.60
C VAL A 226 2.50 -11.39 -11.44
N ARG A 227 2.64 -12.56 -12.08
CA ARG A 227 1.57 -13.12 -12.94
C ARG A 227 0.31 -13.45 -12.13
N ARG A 228 0.48 -13.88 -10.88
CA ARG A 228 -0.62 -14.10 -9.93
C ARG A 228 -1.31 -12.77 -9.61
N VAL A 229 -0.53 -11.76 -9.26
CA VAL A 229 -1.05 -10.43 -8.91
C VAL A 229 -1.86 -9.83 -10.05
N LEU A 230 -1.35 -9.86 -11.28
CA LEU A 230 -2.08 -9.33 -12.44
C LEU A 230 -3.37 -10.11 -12.74
N ALA A 231 -3.38 -11.42 -12.53
CA ALA A 231 -4.57 -12.24 -12.68
C ALA A 231 -5.62 -11.94 -11.60
N GLU A 232 -5.20 -11.79 -10.34
CA GLU A 232 -6.08 -11.42 -9.23
C GLU A 232 -6.63 -9.99 -9.39
N ALA A 233 -5.78 -9.03 -9.77
CA ALA A 233 -6.19 -7.66 -10.06
C ALA A 233 -7.18 -7.61 -11.24
N ARG A 234 -7.00 -8.45 -12.27
CA ARG A 234 -7.97 -8.58 -13.37
C ARG A 234 -9.29 -9.16 -12.89
N ALA A 235 -9.27 -10.12 -11.96
CA ALA A 235 -10.48 -10.71 -11.41
C ALA A 235 -11.36 -9.69 -10.68
N TYR A 236 -10.77 -8.62 -10.11
CA TYR A 236 -11.53 -7.51 -9.51
C TYR A 236 -12.47 -6.82 -10.49
N VAL A 237 -12.12 -6.74 -11.77
CA VAL A 237 -12.99 -6.12 -12.79
C VAL A 237 -14.28 -6.93 -12.98
N GLU A 238 -14.19 -8.26 -12.90
CA GLU A 238 -15.33 -9.17 -13.05
C GLU A 238 -16.10 -9.34 -11.74
N THR A 239 -15.39 -9.44 -10.62
CA THR A 239 -15.95 -9.58 -9.27
C THR A 239 -15.41 -8.47 -8.38
N PRO A 240 -16.16 -7.36 -8.24
CA PRO A 240 -15.69 -6.19 -7.51
C PRO A 240 -15.23 -6.52 -6.08
N PRO A 241 -14.05 -6.04 -5.65
CA PRO A 241 -13.55 -6.26 -4.31
C PRO A 241 -14.30 -5.39 -3.29
N PRO A 242 -14.06 -5.61 -1.99
CA PRO A 242 -14.47 -4.67 -0.94
C PRO A 242 -14.04 -3.23 -1.25
N LEU A 243 -14.83 -2.28 -0.75
CA LEU A 243 -14.58 -0.85 -0.94
C LEU A 243 -13.20 -0.46 -0.44
N GLY A 244 -12.53 0.44 -1.17
CA GLY A 244 -11.20 0.92 -0.80
C GLY A 244 -10.05 -0.03 -1.10
N ARG A 245 -10.33 -1.25 -1.60
CA ARG A 245 -9.29 -2.16 -2.08
C ARG A 245 -8.61 -1.67 -3.36
N VAL A 246 -9.37 -0.97 -4.21
CA VAL A 246 -8.84 -0.26 -5.39
C VAL A 246 -9.16 1.22 -5.24
N ARG A 247 -8.11 2.05 -5.18
CA ARG A 247 -8.17 3.50 -4.96
C ARG A 247 -7.46 4.23 -6.08
N SER A 248 -7.98 5.40 -6.44
CA SER A 248 -7.43 6.21 -7.54
C SER A 248 -7.28 7.66 -7.11
N SER A 249 -6.05 8.16 -7.14
CA SER A 249 -5.70 9.55 -6.83
C SER A 249 -5.18 10.29 -8.06
N PHE A 250 -5.26 11.61 -8.04
CA PHE A 250 -4.70 12.42 -9.11
C PHE A 250 -3.16 12.31 -9.13
N ALA A 251 -2.60 12.12 -10.32
CA ALA A 251 -1.17 12.29 -10.56
C ALA A 251 -0.94 13.57 -11.37
N SER A 252 0.32 13.84 -11.76
CA SER A 252 0.62 14.97 -12.65
C SER A 252 0.05 14.74 -14.07
N GLY A 253 -0.50 15.79 -14.67
CA GLY A 253 -1.13 15.74 -15.99
C GLY A 253 -2.55 15.18 -15.95
N GLU A 254 -2.92 14.38 -16.96
CA GLU A 254 -4.21 13.67 -17.03
C GLU A 254 -4.15 12.26 -16.41
N ALA A 255 -2.97 11.84 -15.95
CA ALA A 255 -2.74 10.53 -15.39
C ALA A 255 -3.27 10.40 -13.95
N ARG A 256 -3.51 9.17 -13.54
CA ARG A 256 -3.91 8.83 -12.17
C ARG A 256 -2.97 7.80 -11.58
N THR A 257 -2.71 7.93 -10.28
CA THR A 257 -2.03 6.91 -9.50
C THR A 257 -3.08 5.95 -8.96
N LEU A 258 -2.94 4.68 -9.31
CA LEU A 258 -3.79 3.59 -8.86
C LEU A 258 -3.10 2.81 -7.76
N ARG A 259 -3.86 2.55 -6.70
CA ARG A 259 -3.48 1.65 -5.62
C ARG A 259 -4.45 0.48 -5.63
N ALA A 260 -3.93 -0.74 -5.70
CA ALA A 260 -4.72 -1.95 -5.56
C ALA A 260 -4.05 -2.89 -4.55
N ASP A 261 -4.85 -3.51 -3.70
CA ASP A 261 -4.38 -4.44 -2.68
C ASP A 261 -5.06 -5.80 -2.81
N GLY A 262 -4.40 -6.83 -2.30
CA GLY A 262 -4.97 -8.17 -2.24
C GLY A 262 -4.23 -9.05 -1.24
N PRO A 263 -4.66 -10.31 -1.09
CA PRO A 263 -4.11 -11.22 -0.09
C PRO A 263 -2.61 -11.46 -0.32
N GLY A 264 -1.79 -10.77 0.47
CA GLY A 264 -0.33 -10.88 0.42
C GLY A 264 0.36 -10.07 -0.68
N TRP A 265 -0.33 -9.11 -1.31
CA TRP A 265 0.29 -8.25 -2.31
C TRP A 265 -0.27 -6.83 -2.32
N SER A 266 0.54 -5.92 -2.81
CA SER A 266 0.21 -4.51 -3.01
C SER A 266 0.69 -4.09 -4.39
N MET A 267 -0.14 -3.40 -5.15
CA MET A 267 0.19 -2.83 -6.46
C MET A 267 0.00 -1.32 -6.44
N VAL A 268 0.95 -0.61 -7.03
CA VAL A 268 0.90 0.83 -7.30
C VAL A 268 1.18 1.03 -8.76
N ALA A 269 0.34 1.77 -9.48
CA ALA A 269 0.51 1.96 -10.91
C ALA A 269 0.16 3.38 -11.33
N ARG A 270 0.68 3.79 -12.48
CA ARG A 270 0.19 4.97 -13.18
C ARG A 270 -0.50 4.58 -14.45
N THR A 271 -1.68 5.14 -14.69
CA THR A 271 -2.51 4.83 -15.87
C THR A 271 -1.79 5.09 -17.20
N ASP A 272 -0.78 5.95 -17.22
CA ASP A 272 0.00 6.33 -18.39
C ASP A 272 1.41 5.71 -18.46
N ASP A 273 1.78 4.81 -17.55
CA ASP A 273 3.16 4.31 -17.44
C ASP A 273 3.21 2.81 -17.05
N ILE A 274 3.87 2.47 -15.94
CA ILE A 274 4.12 1.11 -15.45
C ILE A 274 3.35 0.82 -14.14
N ALA A 275 3.54 -0.37 -13.60
CA ALA A 275 3.12 -0.72 -12.24
C ALA A 275 4.30 -1.25 -11.41
N PHE A 276 4.18 -1.14 -10.09
CA PHE A 276 5.04 -1.74 -9.10
C PHE A 276 4.22 -2.70 -8.26
N VAL A 277 4.78 -3.88 -8.00
CA VAL A 277 4.17 -4.93 -7.17
C VAL A 277 5.08 -5.22 -5.99
N LEU A 278 4.49 -5.34 -4.81
CA LEU A 278 5.13 -5.76 -3.58
C LEU A 278 4.41 -7.01 -3.08
N LEU A 279 5.15 -7.99 -2.59
CA LEU A 279 4.62 -9.28 -2.14
C LEU A 279 5.05 -9.56 -0.70
N ASP A 280 4.20 -10.24 0.07
CA ASP A 280 4.60 -10.73 1.39
C ASP A 280 5.69 -11.81 1.31
N GLU A 281 5.66 -12.61 0.25
CA GLU A 281 6.61 -13.71 0.04
C GLU A 281 8.01 -13.25 -0.43
N GLU A 282 8.12 -12.01 -0.90
CA GLU A 282 9.38 -11.38 -1.37
C GLU A 282 9.65 -10.09 -0.58
N PRO A 283 10.16 -10.22 0.67
CA PRO A 283 10.25 -9.10 1.59
C PRO A 283 11.23 -8.02 1.14
N GLY A 284 10.77 -6.76 1.11
CA GLY A 284 11.59 -5.60 0.76
C GLY A 284 11.89 -5.45 -0.73
N GLU A 285 11.39 -6.36 -1.56
CA GLU A 285 11.54 -6.28 -3.01
C GLU A 285 10.38 -5.53 -3.66
N VAL A 286 10.71 -4.73 -4.67
CA VAL A 286 9.74 -3.99 -5.48
C VAL A 286 9.88 -4.47 -6.91
N LEU A 287 8.84 -5.12 -7.42
CA LEU A 287 8.83 -5.77 -8.71
C LEU A 287 8.20 -4.84 -9.74
N PRO A 288 8.99 -4.27 -10.66
CA PRO A 288 8.45 -3.39 -11.67
C PRO A 288 7.79 -4.20 -12.80
N VAL A 289 6.63 -3.74 -13.26
CA VAL A 289 5.82 -4.38 -14.31
C VAL A 289 5.71 -3.40 -15.47
N GLY A 290 6.36 -3.75 -16.58
CA GLY A 290 6.33 -2.96 -17.79
C GLY A 290 4.92 -2.86 -18.37
N ARG A 291 4.69 -1.83 -19.19
CA ARG A 291 3.37 -1.56 -19.76
C ARG A 291 2.84 -2.74 -20.58
N GLY A 292 3.63 -3.26 -21.52
CA GLY A 292 3.19 -4.36 -22.39
C GLY A 292 1.83 -4.10 -23.08
N PRO A 293 1.21 -5.14 -23.66
CA PRO A 293 -0.10 -5.00 -24.31
C PRO A 293 -1.29 -5.06 -23.33
N GLU A 294 -1.12 -5.68 -22.16
CA GLU A 294 -2.24 -6.00 -21.26
C GLU A 294 -2.44 -4.99 -20.13
N LEU A 295 -1.36 -4.39 -19.60
CA LEU A 295 -1.45 -3.52 -18.43
C LEU A 295 -2.33 -2.28 -18.68
N PRO A 296 -2.24 -1.56 -19.81
CA PRO A 296 -3.05 -0.35 -20.02
C PRO A 296 -4.55 -0.61 -19.90
N GLY A 297 -5.04 -1.70 -20.50
CA GLY A 297 -6.45 -2.06 -20.45
C GLY A 297 -6.89 -2.46 -19.04
N LEU A 298 -6.01 -3.13 -18.28
CA LEU A 298 -6.26 -3.46 -16.88
C LEU A 298 -6.33 -2.19 -16.01
N LEU A 299 -5.36 -1.28 -16.14
CA LEU A 299 -5.33 -0.03 -15.37
C LEU A 299 -6.54 0.86 -15.67
N GLU A 300 -6.96 0.95 -16.93
CA GLU A 300 -8.18 1.69 -17.29
C GLU A 300 -9.43 1.08 -16.64
N ALA A 301 -9.55 -0.25 -16.63
CA ALA A 301 -10.66 -0.94 -16.00
C ALA A 301 -10.66 -0.75 -14.46
N LEU A 302 -9.48 -0.83 -13.84
CA LEU A 302 -9.31 -0.58 -12.41
C LEU A 302 -9.62 0.88 -12.05
N ASP A 303 -9.21 1.86 -12.85
CA ASP A 303 -9.52 3.27 -12.59
C ASP A 303 -11.01 3.59 -12.67
N LYS A 304 -11.74 2.91 -13.58
CA LYS A 304 -13.20 3.06 -13.72
C LYS A 304 -13.96 2.55 -12.50
N MET A 305 -13.47 1.49 -11.85
CA MET A 305 -14.10 0.94 -10.65
C MET A 305 -13.56 1.52 -9.34
N ALA A 306 -12.38 2.15 -9.37
CA ALA A 306 -11.70 2.67 -8.19
C ALA A 306 -12.56 3.68 -7.45
N VAL A 307 -12.55 3.60 -6.12
CA VAL A 307 -13.17 4.62 -5.28
C VAL A 307 -12.34 5.90 -5.37
N ARG A 308 -13.01 7.03 -5.55
CA ARG A 308 -12.39 8.35 -5.74
C ARG A 308 -12.67 9.24 -4.54
N PRO A 309 -11.69 10.04 -4.09
CA PRO A 309 -11.97 11.15 -3.20
C PRO A 309 -12.92 12.12 -3.92
N SER A 310 -13.99 12.50 -3.24
CA SER A 310 -14.93 13.55 -3.67
C SER A 310 -14.36 14.94 -3.47
#